data_AF-A0A8J8G4X1-F1
#
_entry.id   AF-A0A8J8G4X1-F1
#
_cell.length_a   1.000
_cell.length_b   1.000
_cell.length_c   1.000
_cell.angle_alpha   90.00
_cell.angle_beta   90.00
_cell.angle_gamma   90.00
#
_symmetry.space_group_name_H-M   'P 1'
#
loop_
_entity.id
_entity.type
_entity.pdbx_description
1 polymer ?
#
loop_
_entity_poly.entity_id
_entity_poly.type
_entity_poly.pdbx_seq_one_letter_code
_entity_poly.pdbx_strand_id
1 'polypeptide(L)'
;MVQGNLKSRRLARVQVKTINGTKTHYIQRNRKIAKCAVTGLPLRGIPRLTNRKFKNLNKSSKTVARPYGGYMSHSALKTKILKEMVLNQ
;
A
#
# COMPACT_ATOMS: atom_id res chain seq x y z
N MET A 1 -29.53 6.93 18.43
CA MET A 1 -28.11 7.33 18.30
C MET A 1 -27.45 6.50 17.20
N VAL A 2 -26.81 7.11 16.17
CA VAL A 2 -26.09 6.34 15.13
C VAL A 2 -24.91 5.59 15.76
N GLN A 3 -24.74 4.29 15.45
CA GLN A 3 -23.63 3.49 15.97
C GLN A 3 -22.27 4.17 15.69
N GLY A 4 -21.39 4.27 16.69
CA GLY A 4 -20.17 5.11 16.64
C GLY A 4 -19.18 4.77 15.52
N ASN A 5 -19.13 3.51 15.12
CA ASN A 5 -18.43 2.97 13.96
C ASN A 5 -18.93 3.53 12.60
N LEU A 6 -20.13 4.11 12.55
CA LEU A 6 -20.70 4.80 11.39
C LEU A 6 -20.47 6.33 11.41
N LYS A 7 -19.99 6.89 12.53
CA LYS A 7 -19.73 8.33 12.69
C LYS A 7 -18.35 8.76 12.17
N SER A 8 -17.34 7.88 12.25
CA SER A 8 -15.96 8.24 11.86
C SER A 8 -15.69 8.04 10.36
N ARG A 9 -14.79 8.84 9.78
CA ARG A 9 -14.23 8.65 8.41
C ARG A 9 -13.35 7.38 8.28
N ARG A 10 -13.59 6.35 9.09
CA ARG A 10 -12.90 5.06 9.03
C ARG A 10 -13.45 4.17 7.91
N LEU A 11 -14.77 4.10 7.75
CA LEU A 11 -15.43 3.27 6.74
C LEU A 11 -15.96 4.12 5.59
N ALA A 12 -15.92 3.58 4.37
CA ALA A 12 -16.55 4.17 3.19
C ALA A 12 -17.92 3.52 2.97
N ARG A 13 -18.93 4.34 2.63
CA ARG A 13 -20.28 3.89 2.27
C ARG A 13 -20.28 3.61 0.77
N VAL A 14 -20.61 2.38 0.40
CA VAL A 14 -20.71 1.98 -1.00
C VAL A 14 -22.10 1.38 -1.21
N GLN A 15 -22.86 1.94 -2.14
CA GLN A 15 -24.13 1.36 -2.56
C GLN A 15 -23.83 0.21 -3.54
N VAL A 16 -24.33 -0.97 -3.23
CA VAL A 16 -24.14 -2.17 -4.04
C VAL A 16 -25.51 -2.70 -4.44
N LYS A 17 -25.68 -2.97 -5.74
CA LYS A 17 -26.88 -3.64 -6.24
C LYS A 17 -26.82 -5.11 -5.84
N THR A 18 -27.79 -5.54 -5.04
CA THR A 18 -27.98 -6.93 -4.63
C THR A 18 -29.18 -7.51 -5.39
N ILE A 19 -29.36 -8.83 -5.38
CA ILE A 19 -30.51 -9.52 -5.98
C ILE A 19 -31.83 -8.91 -5.49
N ASN A 20 -31.94 -8.65 -4.18
CA ASN A 20 -33.15 -8.08 -3.55
C ASN A 20 -33.10 -6.55 -3.44
N GLY A 21 -32.47 -5.87 -4.40
CA GLY A 21 -32.38 -4.40 -4.44
C GLY A 21 -31.04 -3.81 -3.98
N THR A 22 -30.95 -2.49 -3.92
CA THR A 22 -29.72 -1.77 -3.57
C THR A 22 -29.52 -1.67 -2.06
N LYS A 23 -28.36 -2.12 -1.56
CA LYS A 23 -27.98 -2.05 -0.14
C LYS A 23 -26.72 -1.22 0.07
N THR A 24 -26.62 -0.53 1.21
CA THR A 24 -25.42 0.22 1.58
C THR A 24 -24.47 -0.67 2.38
N HIS A 25 -23.29 -0.94 1.83
CA HIS A 25 -22.20 -1.64 2.52
C HIS A 25 -21.18 -0.65 3.08
N TYR A 26 -20.63 -0.97 4.26
CA TYR A 26 -19.56 -0.21 4.89
C TYR A 26 -18.24 -0.95 4.75
N ILE A 27 -17.37 -0.47 3.86
CA ILE A 27 -16.07 -1.10 3.59
C ILE A 27 -14.94 -0.32 4.23
N GLN A 28 -13.87 -1.02 4.63
CA GLN A 28 -12.65 -0.34 5.08
C GLN A 28 -11.95 0.34 3.90
N ARG A 29 -11.51 1.59 4.12
CA ARG A 29 -10.72 2.33 3.13
C ARG A 29 -9.34 1.68 2.95
N ASN A 30 -8.87 1.65 1.69
CA ASN A 30 -7.50 1.21 1.40
C ASN A 30 -6.48 2.23 1.94
N ARG A 31 -5.38 1.72 2.51
CA ARG A 31 -4.27 2.54 3.02
C ARG A 31 -3.57 3.31 1.91
N LYS A 32 -2.77 4.33 2.24
CA LYS A 32 -2.00 5.09 1.24
C LYS A 32 -1.01 4.19 0.50
N ILE A 33 -0.58 4.63 -0.68
CA ILE A 33 0.42 3.93 -1.52
C ILE A 33 1.74 3.82 -0.73
N ALA A 34 2.45 2.70 -0.89
CA ALA A 34 3.78 2.52 -0.32
C ALA A 34 4.76 3.52 -0.95
N LYS A 35 5.52 4.22 -0.11
CA LYS A 35 6.47 5.25 -0.54
C LYS A 35 7.89 4.82 -0.26
N CYS A 36 8.82 5.31 -1.08
CA CYS A 36 10.24 5.18 -0.82
C CYS A 36 10.62 5.97 0.43
N ALA A 37 11.42 5.37 1.31
CA ALA A 37 11.89 6.04 2.53
C ALA A 37 12.83 7.24 2.25
N VAL A 38 13.58 7.19 1.15
CA VAL A 38 14.58 8.23 0.80
C VAL A 38 13.95 9.34 -0.04
N THR A 39 13.28 8.98 -1.14
CA THR A 39 12.79 9.98 -2.11
C THR A 39 11.31 10.31 -1.96
N GLY A 40 10.55 9.56 -1.14
CA GLY A 40 9.10 9.73 -1.01
C GLY A 40 8.29 9.29 -2.23
N LEU A 41 8.94 8.86 -3.32
CA LEU A 41 8.30 8.41 -4.55
C LEU A 41 7.45 7.16 -4.31
N PRO A 42 6.31 6.99 -5.02
CA PRO A 42 5.49 5.79 -4.90
C PRO A 42 6.24 4.55 -5.41
N LEU A 43 6.24 3.48 -4.61
CA LEU A 43 6.83 2.20 -4.97
C LEU A 43 5.87 1.42 -5.86
N ARG A 44 6.25 1.26 -7.13
CA ARG A 44 5.52 0.44 -8.11
C ARG A 44 5.69 -1.05 -7.81
N GLY A 45 4.65 -1.83 -8.09
CA GLY A 45 4.64 -3.28 -7.87
C GLY A 45 4.18 -3.72 -6.48
N ILE A 46 3.89 -2.79 -5.56
CA ILE A 46 3.37 -3.11 -4.21
C ILE A 46 1.87 -2.77 -4.15
N PRO A 47 1.01 -3.72 -3.80
CA PRO A 47 -0.44 -3.52 -3.80
C PRO A 47 -0.89 -2.61 -2.65
N ARG A 48 -1.88 -1.78 -2.94
CA ARG A 48 -2.49 -0.85 -1.98
C ARG A 48 -3.60 -1.56 -1.20
N LEU A 49 -3.26 -2.13 -0.04
CA LEU A 49 -4.20 -2.91 0.77
C LEU A 49 -4.20 -2.51 2.25
N THR A 50 -5.21 -2.96 2.99
CA THR A 50 -5.25 -2.87 4.45
C THR A 50 -4.26 -3.87 5.08
N ASN A 51 -3.70 -3.56 6.26
CA ASN A 51 -2.77 -4.45 6.99
C ASN A 51 -3.23 -5.90 7.08
N ARG A 52 -4.51 -6.15 7.37
CA ARG A 52 -5.06 -7.51 7.44
C ARG A 52 -4.95 -8.26 6.12
N LYS A 53 -5.31 -7.62 5.01
CA LYS A 53 -5.21 -8.20 3.65
C LYS A 53 -3.74 -8.37 3.25
N PHE A 54 -2.88 -7.41 3.62
CA PHE A 54 -1.45 -7.46 3.33
C PHE A 54 -0.77 -8.62 4.08
N LYS A 55 -1.18 -8.94 5.30
CA LYS A 55 -0.65 -10.10 6.04
C LYS A 55 -0.88 -11.41 5.29
N ASN A 56 -2.05 -11.58 4.69
CA ASN A 56 -2.48 -12.80 4.01
C ASN A 56 -1.87 -12.99 2.60
N LEU A 57 -1.22 -11.97 2.02
CA LEU A 57 -0.56 -12.13 0.73
C LEU A 57 0.67 -13.03 0.81
N ASN A 58 1.08 -13.61 -0.33
CA ASN A 58 2.39 -14.25 -0.49
C ASN A 58 3.52 -13.19 -0.48
N LYS A 59 4.78 -13.63 -0.31
CA LYS A 59 5.93 -12.72 -0.25
C LYS A 59 6.17 -12.01 -1.58
N SER A 60 6.01 -12.72 -2.70
CA SER A 60 6.19 -12.19 -4.06
C SER A 60 5.26 -11.02 -4.38
N SER A 61 4.03 -11.00 -3.85
CA SER A 61 3.11 -9.87 -4.03
C SER A 61 3.36 -8.71 -3.08
N LYS A 62 4.17 -8.88 -2.02
CA LYS A 62 4.47 -7.81 -1.05
C LYS A 62 5.69 -6.98 -1.44
N THR A 63 6.57 -7.54 -2.26
CA THR A 63 7.91 -6.99 -2.56
C THR A 63 8.28 -7.15 -4.03
N VAL A 64 9.33 -6.47 -4.46
CA VAL A 64 9.92 -6.63 -5.81
C VAL A 64 11.24 -7.40 -5.68
N ALA A 65 11.62 -8.19 -6.68
CA ALA A 65 12.77 -9.11 -6.64
C ALA A 65 14.16 -8.44 -6.50
N ARG A 66 14.28 -7.13 -6.72
CA ARG A 66 15.55 -6.39 -6.61
C ARG A 66 15.96 -6.12 -5.14
N PRO A 67 17.24 -5.82 -4.86
CA PRO A 67 17.69 -5.37 -3.55
C PRO A 67 16.89 -4.16 -3.04
N TYR A 68 16.61 -4.13 -1.74
CA TYR A 68 15.77 -3.13 -1.08
C TYR A 68 14.38 -2.94 -1.72
N GLY A 69 13.85 -3.98 -2.38
CA GLY A 69 12.49 -4.02 -2.90
C GLY A 69 11.48 -3.88 -1.76
N GLY A 70 10.58 -2.89 -1.86
CA GLY A 70 9.66 -2.57 -0.76
C GLY A 70 10.07 -1.38 0.11
N TYR A 71 11.32 -0.92 -0.01
CA TYR A 71 11.86 0.14 0.85
C TYR A 71 12.43 1.31 0.04
N MET A 72 13.29 1.03 -0.93
CA MET A 72 13.89 2.03 -1.82
C MET A 72 13.29 1.99 -3.22
N SER A 73 13.18 3.14 -3.87
CA SER A 73 12.87 3.26 -5.30
C SER A 73 14.09 2.86 -6.14
N HIS A 74 13.88 2.54 -7.42
CA HIS A 74 14.98 2.13 -8.31
C HIS A 74 16.02 3.24 -8.50
N SER A 75 15.58 4.50 -8.59
CA SER A 75 16.47 5.65 -8.71
C SER A 75 17.36 5.82 -7.47
N ALA A 76 16.75 5.77 -6.28
CA ALA A 76 17.48 5.87 -5.02
C ALA A 76 18.46 4.71 -4.81
N LEU A 77 18.11 3.51 -5.26
CA LEU A 77 19.00 2.35 -5.21
C LEU A 77 20.20 2.53 -6.13
N LYS A 78 19.98 3.01 -7.37
CA LYS A 78 21.04 3.29 -8.34
C LYS A 78 22.05 4.29 -7.79
N THR A 79 21.57 5.40 -7.24
CA THR A 79 22.45 6.43 -6.65
C THR A 79 23.22 5.90 -5.45
N LYS A 80 22.59 5.05 -4.62
CA LYS A 80 23.27 4.41 -3.49
C LYS A 80 24.40 3.50 -3.98
N ILE A 81 24.13 2.60 -4.92
CA ILE A 81 25.14 1.67 -5.44
C ILE A 81 26.33 2.43 -6.03
N LEU A 82 26.08 3.47 -6.85
CA LEU A 82 27.16 4.28 -7.44
C LEU A 82 27.98 4.99 -6.36
N LYS A 83 27.33 5.56 -5.35
CA LYS A 83 28.02 6.26 -4.26
C LYS A 83 28.91 5.31 -3.45
N GLU A 84 28.41 4.14 -3.09
CA GLU A 84 29.17 3.11 -2.37
C GLU A 84 30.34 2.59 -3.21
N MET A 85 30.15 2.44 -4.53
CA MET A 85 31.21 1.97 -5.43
C MET A 85 32.38 2.97 -5.52
N VAL A 86 32.10 4.27 -5.57
CA VAL A 86 33.13 5.32 -5.60
C VAL A 86 33.83 5.48 -4.25
N LEU A 87 33.11 5.31 -3.14
CA LEU A 87 33.67 5.47 -1.78
C LEU A 87 34.55 4.30 -1.33
N ASN A 88 34.30 3.10 -1.86
CA ASN A 88 35.05 1.88 -1.52
C ASN A 88 36.20 1.60 -2.50
N GLN A 89 36.53 2.56 -3.36
CA GLN A 89 37.64 2.52 -4.31
C GLN A 89 38.82 3.29 -3.74
#